data_AF-A0A559JW80-F1
#
_entry.id   AF-A0A559JW80-F1
#
_cell.length_a   1.000
_cell.length_b   1.000
_cell.length_c   1.000
_cell.angle_alpha   90.00
_cell.angle_beta   90.00
_cell.angle_gamma   90.00
#
_symmetry.space_group_name_H-M   'P 1'
#
loop_
_entity.id
_entity.type
_entity.pdbx_description
1 polymer ?
#
loop_
_entity_poly.entity_id
_entity_poly.type
_entity_poly.pdbx_seq_one_letter_code
_entity_poly.pdbx_strand_id
1 'polypeptide(L)'
;MKAKWLLALPAAVLAGGILLVACGGGGSNASEPHRHGNEMWEQKASLANMPSFLDKYSGRTRHLYSVVGKYEEIMKMVNCYCGCMKYEDDPHGSLFRCYVAEQNESGVTWTDHSGQCGICTEELVKIEEWTKQGKSHDEIHQLIEDNFNPNA
;
A
#
# COMPACT_ATOMS: atom_id res chain seq x y z
N MET A 1 -18.74 79.11 42.22
CA MET A 1 -19.16 79.68 40.92
C MET A 1 -18.90 78.66 39.82
N LYS A 2 -19.96 78.23 39.14
CA LYS A 2 -20.09 77.76 37.73
C LYS A 2 -18.98 76.90 37.07
N ALA A 3 -19.27 75.60 36.96
CA ALA A 3 -19.44 74.77 35.75
C ALA A 3 -18.39 74.71 34.59
N LYS A 4 -18.00 73.44 34.32
CA LYS A 4 -17.97 72.67 33.04
C LYS A 4 -17.07 73.11 31.88
N TRP A 5 -16.08 72.26 31.58
CA TRP A 5 -15.64 71.86 30.22
C TRP A 5 -15.30 70.35 30.29
N LEU A 6 -16.23 69.45 29.97
CA LEU A 6 -16.46 68.80 28.66
C LEU A 6 -15.23 68.07 28.08
N LEU A 7 -15.33 66.73 28.17
CA LEU A 7 -15.06 65.73 27.13
C LEU A 7 -13.68 65.71 26.43
N ALA A 8 -12.93 64.63 26.67
CA ALA A 8 -12.58 63.68 25.62
C ALA A 8 -12.17 62.35 26.25
N LEU A 9 -13.00 61.32 26.07
CA LEU A 9 -12.63 59.92 26.31
C LEU A 9 -11.47 59.53 25.36
N PRO A 10 -10.55 58.65 25.78
CA PRO A 10 -9.67 57.99 24.86
C PRO A 10 -10.47 56.93 24.09
N ALA A 11 -11.03 57.32 22.94
CA ALA A 11 -11.46 56.35 21.94
C ALA A 11 -10.21 55.82 21.24
N ALA A 12 -9.52 54.89 21.90
CA ALA A 12 -8.51 54.07 21.25
C ALA A 12 -9.23 53.21 20.21
N VAL A 13 -9.17 53.66 18.96
CA VAL A 13 -9.62 52.95 17.77
C VAL A 13 -8.76 51.69 17.65
N LEU A 14 -9.25 50.57 18.19
CA LEU A 14 -8.78 49.22 17.90
C LEU A 14 -9.37 48.80 16.55
N ALA A 15 -8.76 49.30 15.48
CA ALA A 15 -8.98 48.80 14.12
C ALA A 15 -7.65 48.24 13.61
N GLY A 16 -7.59 46.93 13.35
CA GLY A 16 -6.39 46.33 12.77
C GLY A 16 -6.33 44.82 12.82
N GLY A 17 -7.18 44.16 12.02
CA GLY A 17 -6.82 42.92 11.34
C GLY A 17 -6.69 41.65 12.19
N ILE A 18 -7.81 40.94 12.36
CA ILE A 18 -7.77 39.49 12.44
C ILE A 18 -7.24 38.97 11.10
N LEU A 19 -5.95 38.65 11.03
CA LEU A 19 -5.42 37.81 9.97
C LEU A 19 -5.72 36.36 10.35
N LEU A 20 -6.97 35.94 10.09
CA LEU A 20 -7.24 34.53 9.85
C LEU A 20 -6.48 34.18 8.57
N VAL A 21 -5.28 33.64 8.73
CA VAL A 21 -4.59 32.92 7.66
C VAL A 21 -5.42 31.68 7.38
N ALA A 22 -6.44 31.85 6.55
CA ALA A 22 -7.01 30.78 5.77
C ALA A 22 -5.97 30.42 4.71
N CYS A 23 -4.99 29.60 5.07
CA CYS A 23 -4.29 28.79 4.08
C CYS A 23 -5.31 27.77 3.60
N GLY A 24 -5.94 28.08 2.47
CA GLY A 24 -6.62 27.11 1.65
C GLY A 24 -5.63 26.03 1.26
N GLY A 25 -5.64 24.93 2.01
CA GLY A 25 -5.16 23.64 1.56
C GLY A 25 -6.15 23.10 0.56
N GLY A 26 -6.10 23.59 -0.68
CA GLY A 26 -6.58 22.85 -1.83
C GLY A 26 -5.66 21.64 -2.03
N GLY A 27 -5.82 20.62 -1.19
CA GLY A 27 -5.15 19.35 -1.31
C GLY A 27 -6.21 18.33 -1.70
N SER A 28 -6.13 17.83 -2.92
CA SER A 28 -6.78 16.60 -3.35
C SER A 28 -6.77 15.58 -2.21
N ASN A 29 -7.95 15.06 -1.85
CA ASN A 29 -8.09 13.86 -1.03
C ASN A 29 -7.50 12.67 -1.82
N ALA A 30 -6.19 12.61 -1.97
CA ALA A 30 -5.52 11.37 -2.28
C ALA A 30 -5.56 10.57 -0.98
N SER A 31 -6.44 9.57 -0.93
CA SER A 31 -6.41 8.56 0.12
C SER A 31 -4.97 8.01 0.21
N GLU A 32 -4.38 8.09 1.40
CA GLU A 32 -3.09 7.45 1.67
C GLU A 32 -3.19 5.98 1.24
N PRO A 33 -2.19 5.41 0.54
CA PRO A 33 -2.25 4.04 0.08
C PRO A 33 -2.53 3.08 1.24
N HIS A 34 -3.45 2.13 1.05
CA HIS A 34 -3.81 1.16 2.07
C HIS A 34 -2.60 0.31 2.45
N ARG A 35 -2.18 0.45 3.72
CA ARG A 35 -1.11 -0.31 4.36
C ARG A 35 -1.65 -1.19 5.47
N HIS A 36 -1.21 -2.44 5.54
CA HIS A 36 -1.56 -3.32 6.64
C HIS A 36 -0.59 -3.21 7.81
N GLY A 37 -1.10 -2.76 8.96
CA GLY A 37 -0.37 -2.78 10.22
C GLY A 37 0.93 -1.96 10.15
N ASN A 38 2.06 -2.62 10.39
CA ASN A 38 3.40 -2.01 10.38
C ASN A 38 4.23 -2.43 9.16
N GLU A 39 3.58 -2.71 8.04
CA GLU A 39 4.29 -3.08 6.82
C GLU A 39 5.25 -1.98 6.34
N MET A 40 6.40 -2.40 5.83
CA MET A 40 7.47 -1.56 5.34
C MET A 40 7.37 -1.45 3.82
N TRP A 41 7.41 -0.23 3.29
CA TRP A 41 7.44 0.00 1.85
C TRP A 41 8.79 0.56 1.42
N GLU A 42 9.29 0.11 0.28
CA GLU A 42 10.58 0.55 -0.26
C GLU A 42 10.54 0.63 -1.78
N GLN A 43 10.81 1.84 -2.30
CA GLN A 43 10.87 2.06 -3.74
C GLN A 43 12.23 1.64 -4.32
N LYS A 44 12.18 0.98 -5.47
CA LYS A 44 13.32 0.50 -6.24
C LYS A 44 13.11 0.76 -7.72
N ALA A 45 14.20 0.77 -8.50
CA ALA A 45 14.12 1.06 -9.93
C ALA A 45 13.35 0.00 -10.74
N SER A 46 13.32 -1.26 -10.27
CA SER A 46 12.64 -2.36 -10.97
C SER A 46 12.42 -3.57 -10.07
N LEU A 47 11.72 -4.59 -10.59
CA LEU A 47 11.53 -5.88 -9.91
C LEU A 47 12.85 -6.67 -9.73
N ALA A 48 13.91 -6.33 -10.46
CA ALA A 48 15.23 -6.94 -10.28
C ALA A 48 16.01 -6.33 -9.10
N ASN A 49 15.58 -5.16 -8.61
CA ASN A 49 16.22 -4.47 -7.50
C ASN A 49 15.48 -4.81 -6.20
N MET A 50 16.07 -5.71 -5.41
CA MET A 50 15.45 -6.19 -4.16
C MET A 50 15.44 -5.11 -3.06
N PRO A 51 14.37 -5.02 -2.25
CA PRO A 51 14.28 -4.09 -1.13
C PRO A 51 15.17 -4.50 0.06
N SER A 52 15.69 -3.52 0.79
CA SER A 52 16.57 -3.72 1.95
C SER A 52 15.85 -4.30 3.17
N PHE A 53 14.53 -4.10 3.29
CA PHE A 53 13.77 -4.70 4.40
C PHE A 53 13.89 -6.24 4.44
N LEU A 54 14.32 -6.88 3.35
CA LEU A 54 14.50 -8.32 3.25
C LEU A 54 15.66 -8.88 4.09
N ASP A 55 16.54 -8.01 4.57
CA ASP A 55 17.67 -8.41 5.42
C ASP A 55 17.21 -9.07 6.73
N LYS A 56 16.02 -8.69 7.24
CA LYS A 56 15.43 -9.27 8.46
C LYS A 56 14.70 -10.60 8.25
N TYR A 57 14.50 -11.03 6.99
CA TYR A 57 13.71 -12.22 6.67
C TYR A 57 14.57 -13.45 6.40
N SER A 58 13.95 -14.63 6.48
CA SER A 58 14.61 -15.90 6.18
C SER A 58 14.97 -16.05 4.69
N GLY A 59 15.85 -17.01 4.37
CA GLY A 59 16.21 -17.32 2.98
C GLY A 59 15.02 -17.70 2.10
N ARG A 60 14.01 -18.39 2.66
CA ARG A 60 12.78 -18.75 1.93
C ARG A 60 12.00 -17.50 1.50
N THR A 61 11.76 -16.58 2.43
CA THR A 61 11.03 -15.33 2.11
C THR A 61 11.81 -14.51 1.08
N ARG A 62 13.13 -14.37 1.25
CA ARG A 62 13.98 -13.68 0.25
C ARG A 62 13.90 -14.30 -1.14
N HIS A 63 13.93 -15.63 -1.22
CA HIS A 63 13.74 -16.36 -2.48
C HIS A 63 12.39 -16.03 -3.12
N LEU A 64 11.30 -16.07 -2.34
CA LEU A 64 9.96 -15.78 -2.85
C LEU A 64 9.84 -14.36 -3.41
N TYR A 65 10.39 -13.36 -2.75
CA TYR A 65 10.47 -12.00 -3.32
C TYR A 65 11.31 -11.96 -4.60
N SER A 66 12.40 -12.71 -4.68
CA SER A 66 13.29 -12.70 -5.85
C SER A 66 12.67 -13.29 -7.12
N VAL A 67 11.63 -14.12 -6.97
CA VAL A 67 10.93 -14.74 -8.10
C VAL A 67 9.65 -13.99 -8.50
N VAL A 68 9.27 -12.92 -7.81
CA VAL A 68 8.05 -12.14 -8.12
C VAL A 68 8.06 -11.66 -9.57
N GLY A 69 9.16 -11.09 -10.06
CA GLY A 69 9.25 -10.64 -11.45
C GLY A 69 9.20 -11.77 -12.48
N LYS A 70 9.55 -13.00 -12.10
CA LYS A 70 9.45 -14.17 -12.98
C LYS A 70 8.01 -14.65 -13.13
N TYR A 71 7.21 -14.53 -12.06
CA TYR A 71 5.83 -15.02 -11.99
C TYR A 71 4.80 -13.88 -12.02
N GLU A 72 5.21 -12.67 -12.40
CA GLU A 72 4.38 -11.46 -12.33
C GLU A 72 3.03 -11.62 -13.01
N GLU A 73 3.01 -12.17 -14.23
CA GLU A 73 1.79 -12.33 -15.02
C GLU A 73 0.75 -13.19 -14.29
N ILE A 74 1.12 -14.40 -13.87
CA ILE A 74 0.22 -15.29 -13.14
C ILE A 74 -0.12 -14.76 -11.74
N MET A 75 0.83 -14.15 -11.04
CA MET A 75 0.55 -13.54 -9.74
C MET A 75 -0.45 -12.38 -9.82
N LYS A 76 -0.53 -11.68 -10.96
CA LYS A 76 -1.53 -10.63 -11.23
C LYS A 76 -2.91 -11.20 -11.59
N MET A 77 -2.99 -12.45 -12.05
CA MET A 77 -4.24 -13.12 -12.42
C MET A 77 -4.94 -13.78 -11.25
N VAL A 78 -4.21 -14.22 -10.21
CA VAL A 78 -4.79 -14.96 -9.09
C VAL A 78 -5.07 -14.06 -7.90
N ASN A 79 -6.19 -14.31 -7.21
CA ASN A 79 -6.48 -13.72 -5.90
C ASN A 79 -5.52 -14.25 -4.84
N CYS A 80 -5.40 -13.52 -3.72
CA CYS A 80 -4.79 -14.04 -2.50
C CYS A 80 -5.89 -14.40 -1.49
N TYR A 81 -5.93 -15.65 -1.05
CA TYR A 81 -6.95 -16.15 -0.13
C TYR A 81 -6.54 -16.02 1.35
N CYS A 82 -5.69 -15.04 1.68
CA CYS A 82 -5.31 -14.72 3.05
C CYS A 82 -6.45 -14.12 3.90
N GLY A 83 -7.55 -13.72 3.24
CA GLY A 83 -8.74 -13.16 3.88
C GLY A 83 -8.74 -11.63 4.01
N CYS A 84 -7.60 -10.97 3.77
CA CYS A 84 -7.48 -9.50 3.86
C CYS A 84 -8.24 -8.77 2.75
N MET A 85 -8.43 -9.41 1.58
CA MET A 85 -9.16 -8.83 0.43
C MET A 85 -10.61 -8.43 0.71
N LYS A 86 -11.22 -8.94 1.80
CA LYS A 86 -12.62 -8.64 2.16
C LYS A 86 -12.78 -7.40 3.06
N TYR A 87 -11.68 -6.90 3.61
CA TYR A 87 -11.69 -5.88 4.67
C TYR A 87 -11.15 -4.53 4.20
N GLU A 88 -11.00 -4.34 2.89
CA GLU A 88 -10.44 -3.13 2.31
C GLU A 88 -11.43 -2.48 1.34
N ASP A 89 -11.57 -1.16 1.49
CA ASP A 89 -12.35 -0.32 0.59
C ASP A 89 -11.70 -0.22 -0.82
N ASP A 90 -10.41 -0.56 -0.92
CA ASP A 90 -9.62 -0.78 -2.15
C ASP A 90 -9.03 -2.21 -2.13
N PRO A 91 -9.82 -3.24 -2.48
CA PRO A 91 -9.39 -4.62 -2.36
C PRO A 91 -8.20 -4.88 -3.29
N HIS A 92 -7.06 -5.24 -2.69
CA HIS A 92 -5.87 -5.70 -3.38
C HIS A 92 -6.17 -6.95 -4.23
N GLY A 93 -6.50 -6.75 -5.51
CA GLY A 93 -7.08 -7.78 -6.39
C GLY A 93 -6.13 -8.85 -6.90
N SER A 94 -4.96 -9.05 -6.30
CA SER A 94 -4.03 -10.08 -6.75
C SER A 94 -2.97 -10.47 -5.71
N LEU A 95 -2.47 -11.69 -5.81
CA LEU A 95 -1.30 -12.13 -5.05
C LEU A 95 -0.08 -11.23 -5.29
N PHE A 96 0.09 -10.71 -6.52
CA PHE A 96 1.18 -9.77 -6.84
C PHE A 96 1.18 -8.54 -5.93
N ARG A 97 0.00 -7.99 -5.63
CA ARG A 97 -0.15 -6.81 -4.79
C ARG A 97 0.26 -7.05 -3.33
N CYS A 98 0.32 -8.30 -2.88
CA CYS A 98 0.86 -8.64 -1.55
C CYS A 98 2.40 -8.50 -1.46
N TYR A 99 3.10 -8.42 -2.60
CA TYR A 99 4.56 -8.25 -2.67
C TYR A 99 4.94 -6.85 -3.15
N VAL A 100 4.16 -6.30 -4.08
CA VAL A 100 4.42 -5.02 -4.76
C VAL A 100 3.22 -4.10 -4.56
N ALA A 101 3.41 -3.05 -3.77
CA ALA A 101 2.38 -2.06 -3.50
C ALA A 101 2.04 -1.21 -4.73
N GLU A 102 3.06 -0.91 -5.55
CA GLU A 102 2.90 -0.11 -6.77
C GLU A 102 4.00 -0.46 -7.80
N GLN A 103 3.67 -0.38 -9.08
CA GLN A 103 4.63 -0.47 -10.19
C GLN A 103 4.22 0.51 -11.28
N ASN A 104 5.08 1.48 -11.59
CA ASN A 104 4.84 2.53 -12.57
C ASN A 104 6.15 2.94 -13.28
N GLU A 105 6.13 3.99 -14.10
CA GLU A 105 7.31 4.47 -14.84
C GLU A 105 8.49 4.90 -13.95
N SER A 106 8.21 5.31 -12.70
CA SER A 106 9.24 5.69 -11.72
C SER A 106 9.89 4.49 -11.03
N GLY A 107 9.32 3.30 -11.16
CA GLY A 107 9.86 2.06 -10.63
C GLY A 107 8.83 1.20 -9.90
N VAL A 108 9.30 0.48 -8.89
CA VAL A 108 8.55 -0.51 -8.12
C VAL A 108 8.61 -0.15 -6.65
N THR A 109 7.44 0.01 -6.03
CA THR A 109 7.30 0.12 -4.58
C THR A 109 6.99 -1.26 -4.00
N TRP A 110 7.99 -1.86 -3.36
CA TRP A 110 7.84 -3.13 -2.66
C TRP A 110 7.16 -2.94 -1.31
N THR A 111 6.45 -3.96 -0.82
CA THR A 111 5.94 -4.03 0.55
C THR A 111 6.42 -5.32 1.24
N ASP A 112 6.70 -5.29 2.54
CA ASP A 112 7.05 -6.48 3.32
C ASP A 112 5.83 -7.31 3.78
N HIS A 113 4.63 -6.95 3.31
CA HIS A 113 3.35 -7.57 3.64
C HIS A 113 3.34 -9.09 3.48
N SER A 114 3.69 -9.61 2.30
CA SER A 114 3.72 -11.07 2.07
C SER A 114 4.75 -11.77 2.95
N GLY A 115 5.83 -11.08 3.35
CA GLY A 115 6.78 -11.59 4.34
C GLY A 115 6.17 -11.87 5.71
N GLN A 116 5.03 -11.24 6.03
CA GLN A 116 4.29 -11.42 7.28
C GLN A 116 3.04 -12.31 7.13
N CYS A 117 2.74 -12.80 5.92
CA CYS A 117 1.53 -13.58 5.63
C CYS A 117 1.85 -14.96 5.06
N GLY A 118 1.57 -16.00 5.85
CA GLY A 118 1.87 -17.39 5.48
C GLY A 118 1.18 -17.84 4.18
N ILE A 119 -0.09 -17.50 4.01
CA ILE A 119 -0.88 -17.88 2.82
C ILE A 119 -0.29 -17.26 1.54
N CYS A 120 0.05 -15.96 1.55
CA CYS A 120 0.70 -15.31 0.41
C CYS A 120 1.99 -16.02 -0.01
N THR A 121 2.77 -16.51 0.95
CA THR A 121 4.01 -17.25 0.67
C THR A 121 3.75 -18.67 0.17
N GLU A 122 2.67 -19.30 0.61
CA GLU A 122 2.31 -20.66 0.20
C GLU A 122 1.74 -20.69 -1.22
N GLU A 123 0.86 -19.74 -1.57
CA GLU A 123 0.32 -19.59 -2.92
C GLU A 123 1.44 -19.36 -3.93
N LEU A 124 2.43 -18.50 -3.63
CA LEU A 124 3.57 -18.28 -4.54
C LEU A 124 4.48 -19.51 -4.65
N VAL A 125 4.67 -20.27 -3.56
CA VAL A 125 5.37 -21.57 -3.64
C VAL A 125 4.65 -22.51 -4.60
N LYS A 126 3.32 -22.58 -4.56
CA LYS A 126 2.52 -23.43 -5.44
C LYS A 126 2.54 -22.99 -6.89
N ILE A 127 2.45 -21.68 -7.15
CA ILE A 127 2.65 -21.13 -8.50
C ILE A 127 4.02 -21.52 -9.05
N GLU A 128 5.08 -21.37 -8.26
CA GLU A 128 6.44 -21.75 -8.67
C GLU A 128 6.53 -23.26 -8.97
N GLU A 129 5.98 -24.11 -8.11
CA GLU A 129 5.94 -25.56 -8.26
C GLU A 129 5.20 -25.98 -9.53
N TRP A 130 3.98 -25.49 -9.72
CA TRP A 130 3.12 -25.85 -10.85
C TRP A 130 3.64 -25.31 -12.18
N THR A 131 4.24 -24.12 -12.18
CA THR A 131 4.91 -23.60 -13.39
C THR A 131 6.08 -24.50 -13.77
N LYS A 132 6.88 -25.00 -12.80
CA LYS A 132 7.97 -25.96 -13.06
C LYS A 132 7.47 -27.31 -13.57
N GLN A 133 6.22 -27.67 -13.25
CA GLN A 133 5.55 -28.86 -13.80
C GLN A 133 5.00 -28.64 -15.22
N GLY A 134 5.14 -27.44 -15.78
CA GLY A 134 4.68 -27.12 -17.13
C GLY A 134 3.19 -26.78 -17.24
N LYS A 135 2.53 -26.47 -16.12
CA LYS A 135 1.13 -26.03 -16.13
C LYS A 135 1.00 -24.64 -16.74
N SER A 136 -0.06 -24.43 -17.51
CA SER A 136 -0.45 -23.13 -18.04
C SER A 136 -0.93 -22.19 -16.94
N HIS A 137 -1.00 -20.88 -17.24
CA HIS A 137 -1.52 -19.88 -16.31
C HIS A 137 -2.98 -20.17 -15.91
N ASP A 138 -3.82 -20.60 -16.85
CA ASP A 138 -5.22 -20.96 -16.56
C ASP A 138 -5.33 -22.16 -15.62
N GLU A 139 -4.53 -23.20 -15.84
CA GLU A 139 -4.47 -24.36 -14.92
C GLU A 139 -3.98 -23.96 -13.53
N ILE A 140 -2.98 -23.07 -13.45
CA ILE A 140 -2.46 -22.57 -12.17
C ILE A 140 -3.51 -21.74 -11.44
N HIS A 141 -4.21 -20.85 -12.16
CA HIS A 141 -5.30 -20.05 -11.58
C HIS A 141 -6.39 -20.97 -11.01
N GLN A 142 -6.84 -21.97 -11.78
CA GLN A 142 -7.83 -22.94 -11.29
C GLN A 142 -7.31 -23.73 -10.09
N LEU A 143 -6.04 -24.12 -10.08
CA LEU A 143 -5.46 -24.80 -8.93
C LEU A 143 -5.37 -23.89 -7.70
N ILE A 144 -5.16 -22.59 -7.86
CA ILE A 144 -5.22 -21.64 -6.74
C ILE A 144 -6.65 -21.57 -6.20
N GLU A 145 -7.65 -21.44 -7.07
CA GLU A 145 -9.07 -21.49 -6.69
C GLU A 145 -9.38 -22.77 -5.91
N ASP A 146 -9.08 -23.94 -6.47
CA ASP A 146 -9.44 -25.23 -5.89
C ASP A 146 -8.74 -25.53 -4.55
N ASN A 147 -7.52 -25.02 -4.34
CA ASN A 147 -6.70 -25.37 -3.17
C ASN A 147 -6.77 -24.32 -2.05
N PHE A 148 -7.10 -23.07 -2.37
CA PHE A 148 -7.00 -21.96 -1.42
C PHE A 148 -8.29 -21.17 -1.24
N ASN A 149 -9.21 -21.17 -2.22
CA ASN A 149 -10.47 -20.45 -2.06
C ASN A 149 -11.37 -21.16 -1.04
N PRO A 150 -11.72 -20.51 0.10
CA PRO A 150 -12.54 -21.14 1.13
C PRO A 150 -14.01 -21.37 0.71
N ASN A 151 -14.41 -20.94 -0.50
CA ASN A 151 -15.77 -21.09 -1.03
C ASN A 151 -15.82 -21.85 -2.38
N ALA A 152 -14.75 -22.57 -2.74
CA ALA A 152 -14.70 -23.40 -3.95
C ALA A 152 -15.72 -24.56 -3.92
#